data_AF-B4DKG7-F1
#
_entry.id   AF-B4DKG7-F1
#
_cell.length_a   1.000
_cell.length_b   1.000
_cell.length_c   1.000
_cell.angle_alpha   90.00
_cell.angle_beta   90.00
_cell.angle_gamma   90.00
#
_symmetry.space_group_name_H-M   'P 1'
#
loop_
_entity.id
_entity.type
_entity.pdbx_description
1 polymer ?
#
loop_
_entity_poly.entity_id
_entity_poly.type
_entity_poly.pdbx_seq_one_letter_code
_entity_poly.pdbx_strand_id
1 'polypeptide(L)'
;MMTSSGRYCEGYKLLNKHKGNITFETMMEILRDKPSGINMEGEFLTTASMVSILPQDSSLPCIHFFTGTPDPERSVFKPFIFVPHISQLLDTSSPTFELEDLVKKKSHFKPDRRHPLYQKHQQALEVVNNNEEKAKIMLDNMRKLEKELFREMESILQNKHLDVEKIVNLFPQCTKDEIQIYQSKLVLSDHMVS
;
A
#
# COMPACT_ATOMS: atom_id res chain seq x y z
N MET A 1 -0.34 33.76 3.56
CA MET A 1 -0.29 32.39 4.11
C MET A 1 -1.69 32.06 4.62
N MET A 2 -2.51 31.36 3.85
CA MET A 2 -3.72 30.75 4.41
C MET A 2 -3.24 29.60 5.28
N THR A 3 -3.50 29.67 6.58
CA THR A 3 -3.35 28.50 7.45
C THR A 3 -4.28 27.43 6.88
N SER A 4 -3.74 26.32 6.40
CA SER A 4 -4.56 25.16 6.05
C SER A 4 -5.46 24.88 7.25
N SER A 5 -6.77 24.76 7.05
CA SER A 5 -7.61 24.33 8.16
C SER A 5 -7.08 22.97 8.64
N GLY A 6 -7.03 22.73 9.95
CA GLY A 6 -6.37 21.52 10.46
C GLY A 6 -6.97 20.25 9.85
N ARG A 7 -6.20 19.15 9.78
CA ARG A 7 -6.62 17.87 9.15
C ARG A 7 -8.04 17.43 9.50
N TYR A 8 -8.48 17.69 10.73
CA TYR A 8 -9.86 17.45 11.17
C TYR A 8 -10.90 18.18 10.29
N CYS A 9 -10.71 19.48 10.06
CA CYS A 9 -11.63 20.31 9.28
C CYS A 9 -11.62 19.92 7.80
N GLU A 10 -10.45 19.67 7.20
CA GLU A 10 -10.39 19.21 5.82
C GLU A 10 -10.98 17.81 5.64
N GLY A 11 -10.68 16.89 6.57
CA GLY A 11 -11.30 15.57 6.60
C GLY A 11 -12.83 15.63 6.69
N TYR A 12 -13.38 16.51 7.53
CA TYR A 12 -14.82 16.75 7.62
C TYR A 12 -15.43 17.25 6.30
N LYS A 13 -14.76 18.19 5.61
CA LYS A 13 -15.22 18.68 4.29
C LYS A 13 -15.21 17.56 3.25
N LEU A 14 -14.12 16.79 3.19
CA LEU A 14 -13.96 15.68 2.26
C LEU A 14 -15.03 14.61 2.49
N LEU A 15 -15.24 14.18 3.74
CA LEU A 15 -16.29 13.21 4.08
C LEU A 15 -17.70 13.73 3.72
N ASN A 16 -17.99 15.01 3.99
CA ASN A 16 -19.29 15.58 3.67
C ASN A 16 -19.57 15.67 2.17
N LYS A 17 -18.54 15.85 1.33
CA LYS A 17 -18.69 15.83 -0.13
C LYS A 17 -19.26 14.50 -0.64
N HIS A 18 -18.99 13.41 0.08
CA HIS A 18 -19.43 12.06 -0.28
C HIS A 18 -20.53 11.52 0.65
N LYS A 19 -21.18 12.39 1.44
CA LYS A 19 -22.21 11.99 2.41
C LYS A 19 -23.33 11.19 1.72
N GLY A 20 -23.61 10.00 2.25
CA GLY A 20 -24.64 9.09 1.73
C GLY A 20 -24.15 8.16 0.61
N ASN A 21 -22.92 8.31 0.13
CA ASN A 21 -22.31 7.43 -0.87
C ASN A 21 -20.81 7.23 -0.62
N ILE A 22 -20.42 6.97 0.63
CA ILE A 22 -19.04 6.69 0.98
C ILE A 22 -18.73 5.22 0.65
N THR A 23 -17.90 5.00 -0.37
CA THR A 23 -17.34 3.69 -0.69
C THR A 23 -15.93 3.54 -0.11
N PHE A 24 -15.38 2.33 -0.15
CA PHE A 24 -13.98 2.12 0.25
C PHE A 24 -13.01 2.87 -0.67
N GLU A 25 -13.33 3.01 -1.97
CA GLU A 25 -12.54 3.78 -2.93
C GLU A 25 -12.55 5.27 -2.60
N THR A 26 -13.72 5.82 -2.26
CA THR A 26 -13.82 7.20 -1.78
C THR A 26 -12.93 7.43 -0.55
N MET A 27 -12.92 6.49 0.41
CA MET A 27 -12.04 6.59 1.57
C MET A 27 -10.56 6.54 1.19
N MET A 28 -10.19 5.70 0.20
CA MET A 28 -8.82 5.66 -0.31
C MET A 28 -8.42 6.97 -1.00
N GLU A 29 -9.32 7.59 -1.77
CA GLU A 29 -9.10 8.92 -2.37
C GLU A 29 -8.86 9.99 -1.30
N ILE A 30 -9.68 10.00 -0.24
CA ILE A 30 -9.50 10.91 0.91
C ILE A 30 -8.14 10.69 1.57
N LEU A 31 -7.74 9.44 1.80
CA LEU A 31 -6.45 9.12 2.42
C LEU A 31 -5.25 9.49 1.54
N ARG A 32 -5.45 9.60 0.22
CA ARG A 32 -4.43 10.03 -0.75
C ARG A 32 -4.32 11.54 -0.87
N ASP A 33 -5.29 12.30 -0.36
CA ASP A 33 -5.38 13.75 -0.56
C ASP A 33 -4.27 14.51 0.21
N LYS A 34 -3.24 14.93 -0.53
CA LYS A 34 -2.13 15.76 -0.03
C LYS A 34 -2.54 17.21 0.23
N PRO A 35 -3.33 17.90 -0.64
CA PRO A 35 -3.68 19.31 -0.41
C PRO A 35 -4.43 19.57 0.90
N SER A 36 -5.25 18.63 1.37
CA SER A 36 -5.94 18.67 2.68
C SER A 36 -5.02 18.42 3.87
N GLY A 37 -3.81 17.93 3.64
CA GLY A 37 -2.88 17.45 4.66
C GLY A 37 -3.29 16.11 5.29
N ILE A 38 -4.31 15.41 4.78
CA ILE A 38 -4.65 14.05 5.24
C ILE A 38 -3.51 13.09 4.91
N ASN A 39 -3.07 13.09 3.66
CA ASN A 39 -1.80 12.47 3.27
C ASN A 39 -0.66 13.42 3.63
N MET A 40 0.03 13.15 4.73
CA MET A 40 1.09 14.04 5.21
C MET A 40 2.36 13.88 4.38
N GLU A 41 2.95 15.01 4.00
CA GLU A 41 4.27 15.12 3.38
C GLU A 41 5.16 16.14 4.11
N GLY A 42 6.48 15.98 4.03
CA GLY A 42 7.46 16.83 4.71
C GLY A 42 8.10 16.17 5.94
N GLU A 43 8.16 16.89 7.07
CA GLU A 43 8.80 16.41 8.32
C GLU A 43 8.12 15.15 8.88
N PHE A 44 6.80 15.06 8.73
CA PHE A 44 6.01 13.89 9.07
C PHE A 44 5.40 13.31 7.80
N LEU A 45 5.66 12.04 7.55
CA LEU A 45 5.10 11.30 6.44
C LEU A 45 3.99 10.38 6.93
N THR A 46 2.90 10.26 6.17
CA THR A 46 1.97 9.15 6.36
C THR A 46 2.74 7.85 6.11
N THR A 47 2.92 7.03 7.16
CA THR A 47 3.78 5.82 7.10
C THR A 47 3.07 4.57 6.60
N ALA A 48 1.73 4.56 6.68
CA ALA A 48 0.86 3.55 6.12
C ALA A 48 -0.58 4.09 6.09
N SER A 49 -1.46 3.41 5.35
CA SER A 49 -2.90 3.70 5.31
C SER A 49 -3.71 2.41 5.29
N MET A 50 -4.93 2.50 5.81
CA MET A 50 -5.84 1.36 5.93
C MET A 50 -7.27 1.80 5.65
N VAL A 51 -8.01 0.96 4.92
CA VAL A 51 -9.47 1.08 4.75
C VAL A 51 -10.09 -0.28 5.04
N SER A 52 -11.21 -0.34 5.76
CA SER A 52 -11.88 -1.61 6.08
C SER A 52 -13.36 -1.55 5.74
N ILE A 53 -13.86 -2.66 5.22
CA ILE A 53 -15.28 -2.91 4.98
C ILE A 53 -15.72 -3.92 6.03
N LEU A 54 -16.70 -3.53 6.83
CA LEU A 54 -17.29 -4.35 7.90
C LEU A 54 -18.78 -4.54 7.58
N PRO A 55 -19.15 -5.60 6.83
CA PRO A 55 -20.54 -5.85 6.49
C PRO A 55 -21.39 -6.07 7.75
N GLN A 56 -22.63 -5.56 7.73
CA GLN A 56 -23.62 -5.91 8.76
C GLN A 56 -24.14 -7.34 8.58
N ASP A 57 -24.17 -7.83 7.34
CA ASP A 57 -24.49 -9.21 7.01
C ASP A 57 -23.30 -10.11 7.38
N SER A 58 -23.44 -10.90 8.44
CA SER A 58 -22.42 -11.83 8.93
C SER A 58 -22.06 -12.95 7.94
N SER A 59 -22.81 -13.14 6.86
CA SER A 59 -22.44 -14.07 5.79
C SER A 59 -21.38 -13.51 4.85
N LEU A 60 -21.10 -12.20 4.91
CA LEU A 60 -20.07 -11.55 4.13
C LEU A 60 -18.76 -11.41 4.93
N PRO A 61 -17.60 -11.57 4.28
CA PRO A 61 -16.32 -11.38 4.94
C PRO A 61 -16.04 -9.89 5.21
N CYS A 62 -15.33 -9.61 6.29
CA CYS A 62 -14.65 -8.33 6.47
C CYS A 62 -13.46 -8.24 5.51
N ILE A 63 -13.33 -7.11 4.82
CA ILE A 63 -12.23 -6.86 3.88
C ILE A 63 -11.40 -5.70 4.40
N HIS A 64 -10.10 -5.94 4.59
CA HIS A 64 -9.16 -4.94 5.10
C HIS A 64 -8.13 -4.63 4.03
N PHE A 65 -7.99 -3.37 3.66
CA PHE A 65 -6.98 -2.91 2.73
C PHE A 65 -5.84 -2.27 3.49
N PHE A 66 -4.60 -2.67 3.18
CA PHE A 66 -3.40 -2.09 3.77
C PHE A 66 -2.42 -1.65 2.69
N THR A 67 -1.80 -0.48 2.89
CA THR A 67 -0.69 -0.07 2.02
C THR A 67 0.62 -0.75 2.42
N GLY A 68 0.89 -0.91 3.72
CA GLY A 68 2.17 -1.48 4.21
C GLY A 68 3.42 -0.68 3.83
N THR A 69 3.24 0.52 3.27
CA THR A 69 4.28 1.47 2.87
C THR A 69 3.79 2.92 3.04
N PRO A 70 4.72 3.89 3.20
CA PRO A 70 4.40 5.32 3.29
C PRO A 70 3.78 5.88 2.03
N ASP A 71 3.20 7.08 2.16
CA ASP A 71 2.54 7.81 1.08
C ASP A 71 1.54 6.92 0.33
N PRO A 72 0.26 6.87 0.75
CA PRO A 72 -0.74 6.07 0.05
C PRO A 72 -0.72 6.35 -1.44
N GLU A 73 -0.53 7.60 -1.91
CA GLU A 73 -0.43 7.96 -3.34
C GLU A 73 0.51 7.05 -4.13
N ARG A 74 1.65 6.68 -3.52
CA ARG A 74 2.73 5.85 -4.09
C ARG A 74 2.74 4.41 -3.55
N SER A 75 1.59 3.94 -3.09
CA SER A 75 1.36 2.61 -2.56
C SER A 75 0.07 2.01 -3.12
N VAL A 76 -0.03 0.68 -3.10
CA VAL A 76 -1.23 -0.08 -3.46
C VAL A 76 -1.99 -0.47 -2.19
N PHE A 77 -3.30 -0.24 -2.18
CA PHE A 77 -4.20 -0.78 -1.16
C PHE A 77 -4.44 -2.27 -1.40
N LYS A 78 -3.70 -3.11 -0.68
CA LYS A 78 -3.76 -4.58 -0.82
C LYS A 78 -4.87 -5.16 0.05
N PRO A 79 -5.84 -5.89 -0.53
CA PRO A 79 -6.90 -6.52 0.23
C PRO A 79 -6.37 -7.70 1.07
N PHE A 80 -6.94 -7.83 2.25
CA PHE A 80 -6.68 -8.88 3.22
C PHE A 80 -8.00 -9.31 3.85
N ILE A 81 -8.27 -10.61 3.81
CA ILE A 81 -9.46 -11.22 4.41
C ILE A 81 -8.96 -12.29 5.37
N PHE A 82 -9.46 -12.28 6.61
CA PHE A 82 -9.10 -13.28 7.61
C PHE A 82 -9.72 -14.62 7.25
N VAL A 83 -8.88 -15.57 6.86
CA VAL A 83 -9.24 -16.97 6.57
C VAL A 83 -8.29 -17.91 7.31
N PRO A 84 -8.63 -19.21 7.50
CA PRO A 84 -7.68 -20.18 8.02
C PRO A 84 -6.45 -20.34 7.10
N HIS A 85 -5.32 -20.75 7.67
CA HIS A 85 -4.11 -21.14 6.93
C HIS A 85 -3.48 -20.04 6.04
N ILE A 86 -3.53 -18.78 6.47
CA ILE A 86 -2.87 -17.67 5.76
C ILE A 86 -1.37 -17.93 5.61
N SER A 87 -0.87 -17.75 4.39
CA SER A 87 0.55 -17.83 4.06
C SER A 87 1.38 -16.83 4.85
N GLN A 88 2.65 -17.18 5.14
CA GLN A 88 3.55 -16.25 5.82
C GLN A 88 3.73 -14.96 5.02
N LEU A 89 3.58 -13.81 5.69
CA LEU A 89 3.63 -12.48 5.07
C LEU A 89 5.07 -11.94 4.99
N LEU A 90 5.96 -12.71 4.37
CA LEU A 90 7.41 -12.46 4.42
C LEU A 90 7.82 -11.09 3.86
N ASP A 91 7.22 -10.67 2.75
CA ASP A 91 7.58 -9.40 2.08
C ASP A 91 7.14 -8.13 2.84
N THR A 92 6.24 -8.29 3.82
CA THR A 92 5.77 -7.23 4.73
C THR A 92 6.18 -7.45 6.18
N SER A 93 7.03 -8.45 6.45
CA SER A 93 7.52 -8.74 7.78
C SER A 93 8.94 -8.21 7.95
N SER A 94 9.20 -7.52 9.07
CA SER A 94 10.57 -7.13 9.39
C SER A 94 11.45 -8.37 9.58
N PRO A 95 12.69 -8.36 9.06
CA PRO A 95 13.65 -9.42 9.35
C PRO A 95 13.82 -9.61 10.86
N THR A 96 13.85 -10.87 11.29
CA THR A 96 14.22 -11.25 12.65
C THR A 96 15.67 -11.67 12.64
N PHE A 97 16.48 -11.11 13.55
CA PHE A 97 17.89 -11.44 13.71
C PHE A 97 18.03 -12.27 14.98
N GLU A 98 18.66 -13.45 14.89
CA GLU A 98 18.91 -14.26 16.07
C GLU A 98 19.91 -13.56 17.00
N LEU A 99 19.76 -13.76 18.32
CA LEU A 99 20.57 -13.10 19.34
C LEU A 99 22.07 -13.42 19.14
N GLU A 100 22.39 -14.60 18.62
CA GLU A 100 23.75 -15.07 18.37
C GLU A 100 24.44 -14.33 17.21
N ASP A 101 23.68 -13.89 16.20
CA ASP A 101 24.20 -13.11 15.08
C ASP A 101 24.55 -11.68 15.48
N LEU A 102 23.81 -11.13 16.46
CA LEU A 102 24.08 -9.80 17.03
C LEU A 102 25.32 -9.81 17.94
N VAL A 103 25.61 -10.92 18.61
CA VAL A 103 26.81 -11.07 19.46
C VAL A 103 28.06 -11.33 18.63
N LYS A 104 27.96 -12.09 17.53
CA LYS A 104 29.09 -12.32 16.59
C LYS A 104 29.46 -11.05 15.82
N LYS A 105 28.47 -10.24 15.42
CA LYS A 105 28.71 -8.89 14.91
C LYS A 105 28.95 -7.92 16.06
N LYS A 106 30.20 -7.87 16.57
CA LYS A 106 30.73 -6.79 17.44
C LYS A 106 30.74 -5.41 16.75
N SER A 107 29.70 -5.05 16.00
CA SER A 107 29.61 -3.81 15.25
C SER A 107 28.53 -2.95 15.87
N HIS A 108 28.84 -1.68 16.11
CA HIS A 108 27.90 -0.63 16.52
C HIS A 108 26.80 -0.34 15.48
N PHE A 109 26.70 -1.15 14.42
CA PHE A 109 25.68 -1.05 13.39
C PHE A 109 24.35 -1.62 13.87
N LYS A 110 23.32 -0.76 13.91
CA LYS A 110 21.93 -1.21 14.07
C LYS A 110 21.54 -2.05 12.83
N PRO A 111 20.95 -3.24 13.00
CA PRO A 111 20.53 -4.06 11.88
C PRO A 111 19.40 -3.37 11.09
N ASP A 112 19.41 -3.53 9.77
CA ASP A 112 18.33 -3.03 8.91
C ASP A 112 17.07 -3.89 9.10
N ARG A 113 16.02 -3.28 9.67
CA ARG A 113 14.74 -3.94 9.96
C ARG A 113 13.65 -3.66 8.93
N ARG A 114 13.99 -2.97 7.84
CA ARG A 114 13.04 -2.69 6.74
C ARG A 114 12.64 -4.01 6.10
N HIS A 115 11.34 -4.25 5.96
CA HIS A 115 10.83 -5.40 5.23
C HIS A 115 11.04 -5.22 3.72
N PRO A 116 11.05 -6.31 2.92
CA PRO A 116 11.37 -6.25 1.49
C PRO A 116 10.54 -5.24 0.69
N LEU A 117 9.22 -5.19 0.90
CA LEU A 117 8.35 -4.23 0.24
C LEU A 117 8.77 -2.77 0.52
N TYR A 118 9.08 -2.42 1.78
CA TYR A 118 9.48 -1.06 2.14
C TYR A 118 10.82 -0.67 1.52
N GLN A 119 11.78 -1.59 1.46
CA GLN A 119 13.06 -1.35 0.80
C GLN A 119 12.86 -1.03 -0.69
N LYS A 120 11.96 -1.77 -1.37
CA LYS A 120 11.65 -1.54 -2.79
C LYS A 120 10.85 -0.26 -3.02
N HIS A 121 9.94 0.06 -2.13
CA HIS A 121 9.26 1.35 -2.11
C HIS A 121 10.27 2.51 -2.04
N GLN A 122 11.21 2.48 -1.09
CA GLN A 122 12.22 3.53 -0.97
C GLN A 122 13.10 3.67 -2.23
N GLN A 123 13.56 2.55 -2.78
CA GLN A 123 14.35 2.53 -4.02
C GLN A 123 13.56 3.14 -5.19
N ALA A 124 12.28 2.83 -5.31
CA ALA A 124 11.43 3.41 -6.34
C ALA A 124 11.27 4.93 -6.18
N LEU A 125 11.08 5.41 -4.94
CA LEU A 125 10.96 6.85 -4.65
C LEU A 125 12.19 7.65 -5.11
N GLU A 126 13.40 7.14 -4.87
CA GLU A 126 14.64 7.78 -5.30
C GLU A 126 14.73 7.95 -6.82
N VAL A 127 14.21 6.99 -7.58
CA VAL A 127 14.26 7.02 -9.04
C VAL A 127 13.16 7.91 -9.63
N VAL A 128 11.93 7.78 -9.14
CA VAL A 128 10.78 8.52 -9.70
C VAL A 128 10.84 10.00 -9.37
N ASN A 129 11.47 10.40 -8.26
CA ASN A 129 11.69 11.82 -7.94
C ASN A 129 12.55 12.54 -8.98
N ASN A 130 13.35 11.79 -9.75
CA ASN A 130 14.24 12.33 -10.79
C ASN A 130 13.70 12.09 -12.22
N ASN A 131 12.52 11.46 -12.37
CA ASN A 131 11.96 11.13 -13.68
C ASN A 131 10.42 11.06 -13.64
N GLU A 132 9.78 12.13 -14.11
CA GLU A 132 8.31 12.27 -14.12
C GLU A 132 7.60 11.21 -14.97
N GLU A 133 8.19 10.79 -16.10
CA GLU A 133 7.60 9.76 -16.96
C GLU A 133 7.57 8.40 -16.24
N LYS A 134 8.67 8.02 -15.58
CA LYS A 134 8.73 6.81 -14.75
C LYS A 134 7.76 6.89 -13.58
N ALA A 135 7.65 8.07 -12.95
CA ALA A 135 6.68 8.30 -11.86
C ALA A 135 5.25 8.03 -12.34
N LYS A 136 4.88 8.57 -13.50
CA LYS A 136 3.57 8.39 -14.09
C LYS A 136 3.29 6.92 -14.44
N ILE A 137 4.22 6.24 -15.11
CA ILE A 137 4.07 4.82 -15.47
C ILE A 137 3.90 3.95 -14.21
N MET A 138 4.68 4.20 -13.17
CA MET A 138 4.56 3.49 -11.89
C MET A 138 3.16 3.68 -11.30
N LEU A 139 2.70 4.93 -11.19
CA LEU A 139 1.38 5.25 -10.65
C LEU A 139 0.24 4.64 -11.49
N ASP A 140 0.33 4.69 -12.82
CA ASP A 140 -0.67 4.11 -13.72
C ASP A 140 -0.77 2.59 -13.53
N ASN A 141 0.37 1.90 -13.40
CA ASN A 141 0.41 0.46 -13.14
C ASN A 141 -0.18 0.10 -11.77
N MET A 142 0.13 0.89 -10.73
CA MET A 142 -0.45 0.71 -9.39
C MET A 142 -1.98 0.87 -9.42
N ARG A 143 -2.48 1.93 -10.09
CA ARG A 143 -3.93 2.18 -10.20
C ARG A 143 -4.62 1.09 -11.03
N LYS A 144 -3.95 0.52 -12.02
CA LYS A 144 -4.48 -0.62 -12.77
C LYS A 144 -4.61 -1.85 -11.89
N LEU A 145 -3.56 -2.19 -11.12
CA LEU A 145 -3.60 -3.29 -10.16
C LEU A 145 -4.72 -3.10 -9.14
N GLU A 146 -4.85 -1.91 -8.54
CA GLU A 146 -5.92 -1.59 -7.59
C GLU A 146 -7.31 -1.80 -8.19
N LYS A 147 -7.56 -1.33 -9.42
CA LYS A 147 -8.86 -1.52 -10.08
C LYS A 147 -9.22 -3.00 -10.27
N GLU A 148 -8.24 -3.84 -10.56
CA GLU A 148 -8.45 -5.29 -10.70
C GLU A 148 -8.79 -5.92 -9.34
N LEU A 149 -8.05 -5.54 -8.28
CA LEU A 149 -8.29 -5.98 -6.91
C LEU A 149 -9.65 -5.53 -6.38
N PHE A 150 -10.07 -4.29 -6.66
CA PHE A 150 -11.33 -3.74 -6.17
C PHE A 150 -12.53 -4.44 -6.80
N ARG A 151 -12.49 -4.70 -8.11
CA ARG A 151 -13.52 -5.50 -8.79
C ARG A 151 -13.66 -6.90 -8.19
N GLU A 152 -12.53 -7.51 -7.82
CA GLU A 152 -12.56 -8.80 -7.14
C GLU A 152 -13.23 -8.70 -5.77
N MET A 153 -12.88 -7.70 -4.96
CA MET A 153 -13.48 -7.50 -3.63
C MET A 153 -14.97 -7.18 -3.72
N GLU A 154 -15.39 -6.36 -4.69
CA GLU A 154 -16.81 -6.10 -4.96
C GLU A 154 -17.56 -7.37 -5.35
N SER A 155 -16.96 -8.21 -6.20
CA SER A 155 -17.54 -9.50 -6.59
C SER A 155 -17.73 -10.42 -5.37
N ILE A 156 -16.78 -10.46 -4.45
CA ILE A 156 -16.91 -11.23 -3.19
C ILE A 156 -18.07 -10.71 -2.35
N LEU A 157 -18.20 -9.38 -2.22
CA LEU A 157 -19.28 -8.74 -1.47
C LEU A 157 -20.66 -8.97 -2.10
N GLN A 158 -20.74 -9.13 -3.43
CA GLN A 158 -22.00 -9.36 -4.15
C GLN A 158 -22.40 -10.85 -4.19
N ASN A 159 -21.44 -11.74 -4.47
CA ASN A 159 -21.72 -13.14 -4.76
C ASN A 159 -21.72 -14.06 -3.53
N LYS A 160 -21.36 -13.54 -2.34
CA LYS A 160 -21.30 -14.27 -1.05
C LYS A 160 -20.44 -15.54 -1.08
N HIS A 161 -19.61 -15.71 -2.11
CA HIS A 161 -18.76 -16.86 -2.29
C HIS A 161 -17.31 -16.45 -2.13
N LEU A 162 -16.62 -17.10 -1.20
CA LEU A 162 -15.23 -16.87 -0.89
C LEU A 162 -14.42 -18.11 -1.27
N ASP A 163 -13.61 -18.00 -2.32
CA ASP A 163 -12.63 -19.02 -2.66
C ASP A 163 -11.42 -18.90 -1.72
N VAL A 164 -11.41 -19.71 -0.66
CA VAL A 164 -10.39 -19.64 0.39
C VAL A 164 -8.98 -19.87 -0.17
N GLU A 165 -8.81 -20.76 -1.16
CA GLU A 165 -7.48 -21.07 -1.74
C GLU A 165 -6.90 -19.86 -2.45
N LYS A 166 -7.74 -19.11 -3.16
CA LYS A 166 -7.36 -17.85 -3.80
C LYS A 166 -7.04 -16.77 -2.76
N ILE A 167 -7.89 -16.64 -1.73
CA ILE A 167 -7.77 -15.58 -0.72
C ILE A 167 -6.53 -15.72 0.17
N VAL A 168 -6.15 -16.94 0.53
CA VAL A 168 -4.95 -17.22 1.35
C VAL A 168 -3.69 -16.60 0.75
N ASN A 169 -3.62 -16.51 -0.58
CA ASN A 169 -2.46 -15.99 -1.32
C ASN A 169 -2.67 -14.58 -1.87
N LEU A 170 -3.86 -14.00 -1.73
CA LEU A 170 -4.20 -12.69 -2.31
C LEU A 170 -3.22 -11.61 -1.84
N PHE A 171 -3.11 -11.38 -0.53
CA PHE A 171 -2.27 -10.31 0.01
C PHE A 171 -0.77 -10.49 -0.30
N PRO A 172 -0.15 -11.68 -0.11
CA PRO A 172 1.23 -11.92 -0.54
C PRO A 172 1.45 -11.70 -2.03
N GLN A 173 0.51 -12.14 -2.88
CA GLN A 173 0.64 -11.96 -4.32
C GLN A 173 0.58 -10.48 -4.70
N CYS A 174 -0.39 -9.72 -4.17
CA CYS A 174 -0.47 -8.28 -4.43
C CYS A 174 0.78 -7.54 -3.95
N THR A 175 1.39 -7.99 -2.85
CA THR A 175 2.67 -7.43 -2.37
C THR A 175 3.80 -7.67 -3.38
N LYS A 176 3.87 -8.87 -3.97
CA LYS A 176 4.86 -9.18 -5.03
C LYS A 176 4.60 -8.37 -6.29
N ASP A 177 3.34 -8.22 -6.68
CA ASP A 177 2.97 -7.43 -7.86
C ASP A 177 3.35 -5.95 -7.66
N GLU A 178 3.14 -5.39 -6.47
CA GLU A 178 3.58 -4.04 -6.12
C GLU A 178 5.12 -3.91 -6.15
N ILE A 179 5.84 -4.89 -5.58
CA ILE A 179 7.31 -4.95 -5.67
C ILE A 179 7.77 -4.98 -7.13
N GLN A 180 7.10 -5.74 -7.99
CA GLN A 180 7.42 -5.80 -9.40
C GLN A 180 7.17 -4.46 -10.09
N ILE A 181 6.10 -3.74 -9.76
CA ILE A 181 5.83 -2.39 -10.28
C ILE A 181 6.97 -1.43 -9.91
N TYR A 182 7.43 -1.46 -8.65
CA TYR A 182 8.59 -0.66 -8.21
C TYR A 182 9.88 -0.97 -8.97
N GLN A 183 10.04 -2.19 -9.47
CA GLN A 183 11.23 -2.64 -10.20
C GLN A 183 11.11 -2.48 -11.72
N SER A 184 9.88 -2.35 -12.23
CA SER A 184 9.58 -2.35 -13.67
C SER A 184 10.19 -1.10 -14.34
N LYS A 185 11.26 -1.33 -15.11
CA LYS A 185 12.09 -0.35 -15.87
C LYS A 185 12.92 0.64 -15.04
N LEU A 186 13.61 0.11 -14.03
CA LEU A 186 14.94 0.62 -13.63
C LEU A 186 16.04 0.30 -14.65
N VAL A 187 15.79 -0.62 -15.60
CA VAL A 187 16.74 -1.00 -16.67
C VAL A 187 16.41 -0.23 -17.96
N LEU A 188 16.93 0.99 -18.09
CA LEU A 188 17.05 1.70 -19.37
C LEU A 188 18.32 2.56 -19.33
N SER A 189 19.46 1.88 -19.25
CA SER A 189 20.80 2.38 -19.61
C SER A 189 21.75 1.20 -19.52
N ASP A 190 22.13 0.63 -20.67
CA ASP A 190 23.42 -0.08 -20.88
C ASP A 190 23.55 -0.74 -22.26
N HIS A 191 22.60 -0.55 -23.18
CA HIS A 191 22.77 -0.95 -24.58
C HIS A 191 22.54 0.23 -25.53
N MET A 192 23.44 1.21 -25.51
CA MET A 192 23.75 2.07 -26.68
C MET A 192 25.22 2.51 -26.70
N VAL A 193 26.15 1.55 -26.54
CA VAL A 193 27.50 1.70 -27.10
C VAL A 193 27.93 0.35 -27.67
N SER A 194 27.74 0.19 -28.98
CA SER A 194 28.70 -0.49 -29.85
C SER A 194 28.54 0.04 -31.27
#